data_AF-A0A2V7IVU6-F1
#
_entry.id   AF-A0A2V7IVU6-F1
#
_cell.length_a   1.000
_cell.length_b   1.000
_cell.length_c   1.000
_cell.angle_alpha   90.00
_cell.angle_beta   90.00
_cell.angle_gamma   90.00
#
_symmetry.space_group_name_H-M   'P 1'
#
loop_
_entity.id
_entity.type
_entity.pdbx_description
1 polymer ?
#
loop_
_entity_poly.entity_id
_entity_poly.type
_entity_poly.pdbx_seq_one_letter_code
_entity_poly.pdbx_strand_id
1 'polypeptide(L)'
;MSEALHGEILAVLERRDDAWLRVRAGDGYHAWIHSGYVALGTAAWADDWAGRATLRSLGAELRCEDARFRLALGARAAPLRGGHVETTDGRGWDIAAGAVRPEAELRVEARLVAAPEWALRWFSGAPYLWGGRTAWGVDCSGLVQATYAARGVALPRDSDMQSTAGREVPLSATGGGYQAGDLLCFADGHRISHVALWSGAGRIVHSALSRGGVTSDDLFADTPTAKRLREYLVAVRRLGG
;
A
#
# COMPACT_ATOMS: atom_id res chain seq x y z
N MET A 1 0.18 13.61 -1.52
CA MET A 1 -0.44 13.09 -2.75
C MET A 1 -0.64 11.59 -2.55
N SER A 2 -1.69 10.98 -3.13
CA SER A 2 -1.94 9.56 -2.98
C SER A 2 -2.64 9.00 -4.22
N GLU A 3 -2.55 7.69 -4.40
CA GLU A 3 -3.37 6.91 -5.34
C GLU A 3 -4.56 6.26 -4.62
N ALA A 4 -5.56 5.82 -5.39
CA ALA A 4 -6.60 4.88 -4.94
C ALA A 4 -6.51 3.61 -5.81
N LEU A 5 -6.75 2.44 -5.22
CA LEU A 5 -6.77 1.19 -5.97
C LEU A 5 -8.14 0.97 -6.61
N HIS A 6 -8.17 0.25 -7.74
CA HIS A 6 -9.44 -0.14 -8.33
C HIS A 6 -10.33 -0.88 -7.31
N GLY A 7 -11.60 -0.49 -7.24
CA GLY A 7 -12.57 -1.03 -6.32
C GLY A 7 -12.50 -0.49 -4.88
N GLU A 8 -11.56 0.41 -4.54
CA GLU A 8 -11.65 1.18 -3.30
C GLU A 8 -12.83 2.16 -3.35
N ILE A 9 -13.54 2.29 -2.23
CA ILE A 9 -14.68 3.19 -2.10
C ILE A 9 -14.18 4.55 -1.63
N LEU A 10 -14.62 5.58 -2.33
CA LEU A 10 -14.28 6.97 -2.06
C LEU A 10 -15.57 7.75 -1.75
N ALA A 11 -15.58 8.50 -0.64
CA ALA A 11 -16.69 9.39 -0.32
C ALA A 11 -16.54 10.69 -1.10
N VAL A 12 -17.50 11.02 -1.97
CA VAL A 12 -17.53 12.30 -2.68
C VAL A 12 -17.99 13.40 -1.71
N LEU A 13 -17.16 14.42 -1.55
CA LEU A 13 -17.43 15.56 -0.66
C LEU A 13 -17.88 16.80 -1.42
N GLU A 14 -17.37 16.98 -2.63
CA GLU A 14 -17.56 18.19 -3.42
C GLU A 14 -17.37 17.87 -4.91
N ARG A 15 -18.07 18.60 -5.77
CA ARG A 15 -17.93 18.54 -7.23
C ARG A 15 -17.55 19.91 -7.76
N ARG A 16 -16.60 19.95 -8.70
CA ARG A 16 -16.16 21.18 -9.37
C ARG A 16 -16.12 20.96 -10.88
N ASP A 17 -16.71 21.88 -11.63
CA ASP A 17 -16.72 21.91 -13.10
C ASP A 17 -17.19 20.59 -13.74
N ASP A 18 -18.07 19.85 -13.05
CA ASP A 18 -18.61 18.50 -13.38
C ASP A 18 -17.59 17.36 -13.61
N ALA A 19 -16.30 17.69 -13.70
CA ALA A 19 -15.22 16.75 -14.00
C ALA A 19 -14.35 16.42 -12.78
N TRP A 20 -14.25 17.31 -11.80
CA TRP A 20 -13.38 17.13 -10.64
C TRP A 20 -14.18 16.86 -9.38
N LEU A 21 -13.74 15.86 -8.63
CA LEU A 21 -14.38 15.41 -7.39
C LEU A 21 -13.39 15.56 -6.24
N ARG A 22 -13.77 16.29 -5.19
CA ARG A 22 -13.05 16.22 -3.92
C ARG A 22 -13.56 15.00 -3.19
N VAL A 23 -12.67 14.08 -2.87
CA VAL A 23 -13.00 12.78 -2.29
C VAL A 23 -12.28 12.57 -0.96
N ARG A 24 -12.83 11.67 -0.13
CA ARG A 24 -12.17 11.10 1.04
C ARG A 24 -12.05 9.60 0.90
N ALA A 25 -10.83 9.07 1.01
CA ALA A 25 -10.54 7.64 0.99
C ALA A 25 -10.79 6.99 2.36
N GLY A 26 -10.77 5.65 2.40
CA GLY A 26 -11.03 4.87 3.63
C GLY A 26 -10.01 5.07 4.75
N ASP A 27 -8.80 5.52 4.43
CA ASP A 27 -7.76 5.93 5.39
C ASP A 27 -7.92 7.38 5.87
N GLY A 28 -9.00 8.06 5.45
CA GLY A 28 -9.27 9.45 5.76
C GLY A 28 -8.57 10.45 4.84
N TYR A 29 -7.82 10.01 3.83
CA TYR A 29 -7.09 10.93 2.94
C TYR A 29 -8.03 11.75 2.07
N HIS A 30 -7.81 13.07 1.98
CA HIS A 30 -8.58 13.97 1.11
C HIS A 30 -7.79 14.33 -0.14
N ALA A 31 -8.42 14.21 -1.31
CA ALA A 31 -7.79 14.55 -2.58
C ALA A 31 -8.81 14.98 -3.64
N TRP A 32 -8.31 15.54 -4.74
CA TRP A 32 -9.08 15.73 -5.97
C TRP A 32 -8.82 14.58 -6.94
N ILE A 33 -9.87 14.07 -7.57
CA ILE A 33 -9.79 13.05 -8.62
C ILE A 33 -10.71 13.45 -9.78
N HIS A 34 -10.30 13.15 -11.01
CA HIS A 34 -11.15 13.35 -12.18
C HIS A 34 -12.22 12.25 -12.26
N SER A 35 -13.45 12.60 -12.60
CA SER A 35 -14.61 11.69 -12.63
C SER A 35 -14.41 10.52 -13.57
N GLY A 36 -13.59 10.68 -14.62
CA GLY A 36 -13.21 9.59 -15.54
C GLY A 36 -12.41 8.43 -14.92
N TYR A 37 -11.90 8.57 -13.69
CA TYR A 37 -11.19 7.50 -12.98
C TYR A 37 -12.06 6.74 -11.97
N VAL A 38 -13.32 7.13 -11.81
CA VAL A 38 -14.21 6.54 -10.80
C VAL A 38 -15.57 6.17 -11.40
N ALA A 39 -16.14 5.08 -10.92
CA ALA A 39 -17.56 4.79 -11.11
C ALA A 39 -18.36 5.54 -10.03
N LEU A 40 -19.29 6.39 -10.46
CA LEU A 40 -20.19 7.13 -9.56
C LEU A 40 -21.49 6.35 -9.37
N GLY A 41 -21.92 6.21 -8.12
CA GLY A 41 -23.18 5.56 -7.76
C GLY A 41 -23.75 6.05 -6.44
N THR A 42 -24.87 5.47 -6.02
CA THR A 42 -25.49 5.76 -4.72
C THR A 42 -24.70 5.14 -3.58
N ALA A 43 -24.95 5.59 -2.35
CA ALA A 43 -24.37 4.95 -1.16
C ALA A 43 -24.74 3.46 -1.08
N ALA A 44 -26.00 3.11 -1.38
CA ALA A 44 -26.45 1.72 -1.39
C ALA A 44 -25.70 0.86 -2.41
N TRP A 45 -25.38 1.40 -3.59
CA TRP A 45 -24.56 0.71 -4.58
C TRP A 45 -23.12 0.53 -4.11
N ALA A 46 -22.54 1.55 -3.46
CA ALA A 46 -21.19 1.45 -2.92
C ALA A 46 -21.11 0.42 -1.78
N ASP A 47 -22.12 0.36 -0.91
CA ASP A 47 -22.22 -0.62 0.18
C ASP A 47 -22.41 -2.04 -0.36
N ASP A 48 -23.25 -2.22 -1.38
CA ASP A 48 -23.38 -3.49 -2.11
C ASP A 48 -22.02 -3.91 -2.68
N TRP A 49 -21.36 -3.04 -3.46
CA TRP A 49 -20.01 -3.29 -3.99
C TRP A 49 -19.02 -3.69 -2.88
N ALA A 50 -19.02 -2.98 -1.74
CA ALA A 50 -18.17 -3.30 -0.59
C ALA A 50 -18.37 -4.74 -0.11
N GLY A 51 -19.62 -5.22 -0.09
CA GLY A 51 -20.00 -6.55 0.36
C GLY A 51 -19.63 -7.66 -0.60
N ARG A 52 -19.73 -7.43 -1.92
CA ARG A 52 -19.46 -8.47 -2.95
C ARG A 52 -18.04 -8.43 -3.52
N ALA A 53 -17.32 -7.30 -3.47
CA ALA A 53 -15.94 -7.17 -3.94
C ALA A 53 -14.91 -7.79 -2.96
N THR A 54 -15.05 -9.09 -2.72
CA THR A 54 -14.31 -9.87 -1.73
C THR A 54 -13.00 -10.44 -2.25
N LEU A 55 -12.73 -10.33 -3.55
CA LEU A 55 -11.47 -10.76 -4.14
C LEU A 55 -10.44 -9.63 -4.11
N ARG A 56 -9.17 -10.00 -4.15
CA ARG A 56 -8.04 -9.10 -4.35
C ARG A 56 -7.13 -9.62 -5.44
N SER A 57 -6.66 -8.70 -6.28
CA SER A 57 -5.67 -8.98 -7.30
C SER A 57 -4.29 -9.22 -6.70
N LEU A 58 -3.58 -10.20 -7.25
CA LEU A 58 -2.15 -10.46 -7.13
C LEU A 58 -1.44 -10.14 -8.46
N GLY A 59 -1.75 -8.98 -9.05
CA GLY A 59 -1.25 -8.58 -10.37
C GLY A 59 -2.02 -9.20 -11.53
N ALA A 60 -3.33 -9.38 -11.39
CA ALA A 60 -4.18 -9.96 -12.41
C ALA A 60 -4.28 -9.08 -13.67
N GLU A 61 -4.24 -9.72 -14.82
CA GLU A 61 -4.60 -9.12 -16.10
C GLU A 61 -5.94 -9.70 -16.54
N LEU A 62 -6.91 -8.81 -16.70
CA LEU A 62 -8.28 -9.13 -17.08
C LEU A 62 -8.47 -8.94 -18.58
N ARG A 63 -9.30 -9.81 -19.18
CA ARG A 63 -9.69 -9.73 -20.59
C ARG A 63 -11.20 -9.88 -20.75
N CYS A 64 -11.78 -9.06 -21.61
CA CYS A 64 -13.16 -9.19 -22.08
C CYS A 64 -13.17 -8.78 -23.55
N GLU A 65 -13.41 -9.72 -24.47
CA GLU A 65 -13.25 -9.49 -25.91
C GLU A 65 -11.85 -8.90 -26.22
N ASP A 66 -11.81 -7.74 -26.87
CA ASP A 66 -10.57 -7.00 -27.18
C ASP A 66 -10.09 -6.10 -26.02
N ALA A 67 -10.92 -5.90 -24.99
CA ALA A 67 -10.57 -5.07 -23.84
C ALA A 67 -9.62 -5.81 -22.89
N ARG A 68 -8.63 -5.07 -22.38
CA ARG A 68 -7.70 -5.54 -21.35
C ARG A 68 -7.66 -4.57 -20.19
N PHE A 69 -7.58 -5.09 -18.98
CA PHE A 69 -7.48 -4.27 -17.78
C PHE A 69 -6.54 -4.90 -16.75
N ARG A 70 -5.55 -4.14 -16.27
CA ARG A 70 -4.56 -4.63 -15.31
C ARG A 70 -4.95 -4.17 -13.91
N LEU A 71 -5.05 -5.12 -12.98
CA LEU A 71 -5.35 -4.85 -11.59
C LEU A 71 -4.07 -4.90 -10.76
N ALA A 72 -3.70 -3.78 -10.13
CA ALA A 72 -2.60 -3.74 -9.17
C ALA A 72 -2.83 -4.67 -7.97
N LEU A 73 -1.75 -5.04 -7.27
CA LEU A 73 -1.84 -5.80 -6.02
C LEU A 73 -2.83 -5.14 -5.05
N GLY A 74 -3.79 -5.92 -4.54
CA GLY A 74 -4.78 -5.43 -3.58
C GLY A 74 -5.99 -4.70 -4.20
N ALA A 75 -6.03 -4.49 -5.51
CA ALA A 75 -7.24 -4.03 -6.19
C ALA A 75 -8.39 -5.04 -6.00
N ARG A 76 -9.61 -4.54 -5.89
CA ARG A 76 -10.80 -5.35 -5.56
C ARG A 76 -11.57 -5.76 -6.81
N ALA A 77 -12.14 -6.95 -6.76
CA ALA A 77 -13.10 -7.44 -7.75
C ALA A 77 -14.15 -8.31 -7.06
N ALA A 78 -15.33 -8.44 -7.68
CA ALA A 78 -16.37 -9.35 -7.18
C ALA A 78 -16.30 -10.70 -7.92
N PRO A 79 -16.52 -11.84 -7.24
CA PRO A 79 -16.55 -13.14 -7.89
C PRO A 79 -17.80 -13.27 -8.78
N LEU A 80 -17.64 -13.86 -9.96
CA LEU A 80 -18.73 -14.31 -10.82
C LEU A 80 -18.68 -15.84 -10.98
N ARG A 81 -19.78 -16.44 -11.47
CA ARG A 81 -19.81 -17.87 -11.76
C ARG A 81 -18.80 -18.23 -12.86
N GLY A 82 -18.27 -19.45 -12.79
CA GLY A 82 -17.33 -19.96 -13.80
C GLY A 82 -15.91 -19.39 -13.70
N GLY A 83 -15.54 -18.76 -12.58
CA GLY A 83 -14.17 -18.25 -12.37
C GLY A 83 -13.90 -16.86 -12.95
N HIS A 84 -14.92 -16.20 -13.49
CA HIS A 84 -14.85 -14.81 -13.93
C HIS A 84 -14.90 -13.85 -12.73
N VAL A 85 -14.57 -12.58 -12.98
CA VAL A 85 -14.69 -11.51 -11.99
C VAL A 85 -15.42 -10.31 -12.55
N GLU A 86 -16.06 -9.54 -11.68
CA GLU A 86 -16.69 -8.28 -12.02
C GLU A 86 -15.88 -7.09 -11.47
N THR A 87 -15.74 -6.04 -12.28
CA THR A 87 -15.14 -4.74 -11.89
C THR A 87 -16.21 -3.69 -11.61
N THR A 88 -15.80 -2.51 -11.12
CA THR A 88 -16.74 -1.44 -10.72
C THR A 88 -17.63 -0.89 -11.84
N ASP A 89 -17.31 -1.18 -13.10
CA ASP A 89 -18.12 -0.82 -14.27
C ASP A 89 -19.20 -1.87 -14.61
N GLY A 90 -19.33 -2.92 -13.80
CA GLY A 90 -20.33 -4.00 -13.96
C GLY A 90 -19.97 -5.03 -15.03
N ARG A 91 -18.80 -4.93 -15.67
CA ARG A 91 -18.37 -5.89 -16.69
C ARG A 91 -17.81 -7.16 -16.05
N GLY A 92 -18.13 -8.31 -16.65
CA GLY A 92 -17.49 -9.59 -16.35
C GLY A 92 -16.20 -9.78 -17.15
N TRP A 93 -15.18 -10.33 -16.51
CA TRP A 93 -13.85 -10.51 -17.08
C TRP A 93 -13.31 -11.91 -16.87
N ASP A 94 -12.60 -12.40 -17.88
CA ASP A 94 -11.68 -13.53 -17.77
C ASP A 94 -10.37 -13.09 -17.11
N ILE A 95 -9.77 -13.97 -16.33
CA ILE A 95 -8.40 -13.78 -15.81
C ILE A 95 -7.43 -14.35 -16.85
N ALA A 96 -6.77 -13.48 -17.59
CA ALA A 96 -5.81 -13.87 -18.62
C ALA A 96 -4.42 -14.20 -18.06
N ALA A 97 -4.02 -13.53 -16.98
CA ALA A 97 -2.76 -13.76 -16.28
C ALA A 97 -2.85 -13.30 -14.82
N GLY A 98 -1.88 -13.72 -14.00
CA GLY A 98 -1.86 -13.43 -12.56
C GLY A 98 -2.98 -14.18 -11.82
N ALA A 99 -3.43 -13.63 -10.70
CA ALA A 99 -4.50 -14.24 -9.91
C ALA A 99 -5.35 -13.18 -9.20
N VAL A 100 -6.62 -13.52 -9.00
CA VAL A 100 -7.50 -12.87 -8.02
C VAL A 100 -7.88 -13.92 -6.99
N ARG A 101 -7.77 -13.59 -5.71
CA ARG A 101 -8.03 -14.54 -4.61
C ARG A 101 -8.89 -13.91 -3.53
N PRO A 102 -9.65 -14.71 -2.75
CA PRO A 102 -10.40 -14.19 -1.62
C PRO A 102 -9.49 -13.43 -0.65
N GLU A 103 -9.94 -12.25 -0.23
CA GLU A 103 -9.19 -11.39 0.70
C GLU A 103 -8.83 -12.13 2.00
N ALA A 104 -9.74 -12.95 2.51
CA ALA A 104 -9.54 -13.70 3.74
C ALA A 104 -8.33 -14.65 3.66
N GLU A 105 -8.14 -15.33 2.53
CA GLU A 105 -7.00 -16.22 2.32
C GLU A 105 -5.69 -15.44 2.22
N LEU A 106 -5.69 -14.35 1.47
CA LEU A 106 -4.50 -13.50 1.32
C LEU A 106 -4.09 -12.87 2.64
N ARG A 107 -5.06 -12.53 3.49
CA ARG A 107 -4.80 -12.01 4.83
C ARG A 107 -4.11 -13.04 5.72
N VAL A 108 -4.54 -14.30 5.65
CA VAL A 108 -3.88 -15.40 6.35
C VAL A 108 -2.45 -15.57 5.85
N GLU A 109 -2.26 -15.65 4.53
CA GLU A 109 -0.93 -15.78 3.92
C GLU A 109 0.00 -14.62 4.31
N ALA A 110 -0.50 -13.37 4.24
CA ALA A 110 0.28 -12.20 4.59
C ALA A 110 0.71 -12.18 6.07
N ARG A 111 -0.07 -12.81 6.97
CA ARG A 111 0.29 -12.94 8.39
C ARG A 111 1.27 -14.07 8.67
N LEU A 112 1.39 -15.05 7.78
CA LEU A 112 2.35 -16.15 7.90
C LEU A 112 3.77 -15.75 7.50
N VAL A 113 3.94 -14.64 6.78
CA VAL A 113 5.24 -14.13 6.36
C VAL A 113 5.53 -12.76 6.98
N ALA A 114 6.81 -12.48 7.25
CA ALA A 114 7.20 -11.20 7.81
C ALA A 114 6.81 -10.04 6.87
N ALA A 115 6.36 -8.90 7.42
CA ALA A 115 6.05 -7.69 6.66
C ALA A 115 7.12 -7.28 5.62
N PRO A 116 8.41 -7.18 5.98
CA PRO A 116 9.48 -6.92 5.03
C PRO A 116 9.62 -7.97 3.92
N GLU A 117 9.36 -9.26 4.20
CA GLU A 117 9.42 -10.32 3.18
C GLU A 117 8.27 -10.17 2.17
N TRP A 118 7.06 -9.88 2.66
CA TRP A 118 5.92 -9.57 1.79
C TRP A 118 6.18 -8.34 0.92
N ALA A 119 6.75 -7.29 1.50
CA ALA A 119 7.12 -6.09 0.77
C ALA A 119 8.09 -6.42 -0.37
N LEU A 120 9.15 -7.19 -0.10
CA LEU A 120 10.09 -7.62 -1.13
C LEU A 120 9.44 -8.53 -2.18
N ARG A 121 8.63 -9.50 -1.77
CA ARG A 121 7.95 -10.45 -2.68
C ARG A 121 7.14 -9.72 -3.76
N TRP A 122 6.43 -8.66 -3.38
CA TRP A 122 5.46 -8.02 -4.26
C TRP A 122 5.89 -6.69 -4.85
N PHE A 123 6.88 -6.03 -4.24
CA PHE A 123 7.30 -4.69 -4.64
C PHE A 123 8.78 -4.58 -4.97
N SER A 124 9.60 -5.62 -4.80
CA SER A 124 11.03 -5.56 -5.16
C SER A 124 11.20 -5.11 -6.61
N GLY A 125 12.00 -4.06 -6.81
CA GLY A 125 12.23 -3.45 -8.13
C GLY A 125 11.15 -2.46 -8.59
N ALA A 126 10.06 -2.26 -7.83
CA ALA A 126 9.11 -1.20 -8.12
C ALA A 126 9.79 0.17 -8.01
N PRO A 127 9.62 1.07 -8.99
CA PRO A 127 10.26 2.37 -8.98
C PRO A 127 9.70 3.27 -7.88
N TYR A 128 10.51 4.21 -7.41
CA TYR A 128 10.01 5.23 -6.48
C TYR A 128 9.06 6.17 -7.23
N LEU A 129 7.84 6.30 -6.72
CA LEU A 129 6.85 7.26 -7.22
C LEU A 129 6.23 8.00 -6.04
N TRP A 130 6.42 9.32 -5.98
CA TRP A 130 5.80 10.15 -4.95
C TRP A 130 4.27 10.07 -5.02
N GLY A 131 3.62 9.69 -3.93
CA GLY A 131 2.18 9.44 -3.90
C GLY A 131 1.77 8.02 -4.30
N GLY A 132 2.69 7.21 -4.84
CA GLY A 132 2.43 5.87 -5.35
C GLY A 132 2.10 4.84 -4.26
N ARG A 133 1.19 3.91 -4.58
CA ARG A 133 0.73 2.81 -3.69
C ARG A 133 0.79 1.43 -4.35
N THR A 134 1.40 1.31 -5.53
CA THR A 134 1.36 0.06 -6.33
C THR A 134 2.75 -0.41 -6.77
N ALA A 135 2.86 -1.66 -7.22
CA ALA A 135 4.12 -2.15 -7.78
C ALA A 135 4.54 -1.45 -9.09
N TRP A 136 3.68 -0.61 -9.68
CA TRP A 136 4.04 0.24 -10.83
C TRP A 136 4.79 1.51 -10.42
N GLY A 137 4.72 1.86 -9.13
CA GLY A 137 5.35 3.01 -8.53
C GLY A 137 4.87 3.17 -7.10
N VAL A 138 5.80 3.24 -6.15
CA VAL A 138 5.47 3.29 -4.72
C VAL A 138 6.44 4.17 -3.96
N ASP A 139 5.95 5.02 -3.06
CA ASP A 139 6.81 5.76 -2.12
C ASP A 139 6.99 5.02 -0.79
N CYS A 140 7.74 5.63 0.13
CA CYS A 140 8.11 4.98 1.39
C CYS A 140 6.89 4.59 2.24
N SER A 141 5.95 5.51 2.45
CA SER A 141 4.75 5.25 3.26
C SER A 141 3.68 4.47 2.51
N GLY A 142 3.61 4.57 1.18
CA GLY A 142 2.77 3.72 0.33
C GLY A 142 3.17 2.25 0.38
N LEU A 143 4.47 1.96 0.42
CA LEU A 143 4.99 0.58 0.57
C LEU A 143 4.56 -0.01 1.91
N VAL A 144 4.74 0.75 2.98
CA VAL A 144 4.33 0.36 4.34
C VAL A 144 2.82 0.16 4.40
N GLN A 145 2.03 1.11 3.86
CA GLN A 145 0.58 1.04 3.85
C GLN A 145 0.07 -0.19 3.11
N ALA A 146 0.57 -0.46 1.89
CA ALA A 146 0.16 -1.62 1.11
C ALA A 146 0.54 -2.95 1.77
N THR A 147 1.73 -3.01 2.39
CA THR A 147 2.22 -4.18 3.13
C THR A 147 1.32 -4.51 4.32
N TYR A 148 0.91 -3.51 5.10
CA TYR A 148 0.06 -3.73 6.27
C TYR A 148 -1.43 -3.88 5.93
N ALA A 149 -1.90 -3.25 4.84
CA ALA A 149 -3.26 -3.47 4.32
C ALA A 149 -3.50 -4.94 3.97
N ALA A 150 -2.52 -5.64 3.39
CA ALA A 150 -2.61 -7.08 3.12
C ALA A 150 -2.81 -7.92 4.40
N ARG A 151 -2.37 -7.43 5.56
CA ARG A 151 -2.52 -8.08 6.89
C ARG A 151 -3.79 -7.66 7.61
N GLY A 152 -4.59 -6.78 7.01
CA GLY A 152 -5.79 -6.22 7.60
C GLY A 152 -5.53 -5.10 8.61
N VAL A 153 -4.35 -4.49 8.58
CA VAL A 153 -3.99 -3.35 9.44
C VAL A 153 -4.08 -2.08 8.60
N ALA A 154 -5.05 -1.23 8.92
CA ALA A 154 -5.20 0.07 8.29
C ALA A 154 -4.13 1.03 8.83
N LEU A 155 -3.47 1.76 7.92
CA LEU A 155 -2.48 2.78 8.25
C LEU A 155 -2.80 4.08 7.53
N PRO A 156 -2.50 5.23 8.15
CA PRO A 156 -2.58 6.51 7.48
C PRO A 156 -1.59 6.56 6.31
N ARG A 157 -1.88 7.42 5.34
CA ARG A 157 -1.11 7.50 4.08
C ARG A 157 0.30 8.04 4.25
N ASP A 158 0.46 9.04 5.10
CA ASP A 158 1.70 9.82 5.19
C ASP A 158 2.62 9.32 6.31
N SER A 159 3.93 9.39 6.10
CA SER A 159 4.95 8.83 6.99
C SER A 159 4.97 9.51 8.37
N ASP A 160 4.63 10.79 8.44
CA ASP A 160 4.47 11.55 9.68
C ASP A 160 3.35 10.98 10.54
N MET A 161 2.19 10.68 9.96
CA MET A 161 1.09 10.03 10.67
C MET A 161 1.46 8.59 11.04
N GLN A 162 2.10 7.84 10.14
CA GLN A 162 2.58 6.48 10.43
C GLN A 162 3.59 6.45 11.59
N SER A 163 4.38 7.51 11.77
CA SER A 163 5.32 7.65 12.89
C SER A 163 4.66 7.76 14.27
N THR A 164 3.32 7.79 14.33
CA THR A 164 2.54 7.78 15.57
C THR A 164 1.64 6.55 15.70
N ALA A 165 1.67 5.65 14.71
CA ALA A 165 0.85 4.44 14.71
C ALA A 165 1.44 3.35 15.61
N GLY A 166 0.56 2.51 16.18
CA GLY A 166 0.96 1.37 17.02
C GLY A 166 1.64 1.80 18.33
N ARG A 167 2.52 0.93 18.84
CA ARG A 167 3.26 1.16 20.10
C ARG A 167 4.70 1.58 19.80
N GLU A 168 5.23 2.49 20.60
CA GLU A 168 6.66 2.84 20.57
C GLU A 168 7.56 1.68 21.00
N VAL A 169 8.66 1.51 20.26
CA VAL A 169 9.78 0.64 20.62
C VAL A 169 10.98 1.53 20.95
N PRO A 170 11.64 1.35 22.10
CA PRO A 170 12.82 2.15 22.45
C PRO A 170 13.90 2.08 21.38
N LEU A 171 14.48 3.23 21.04
CA LEU A 171 15.58 3.30 20.09
C LEU A 171 16.79 2.52 20.59
N SER A 172 17.45 1.84 19.66
CA SER A 172 18.63 1.03 19.93
C SER A 172 19.69 1.25 18.87
N ALA A 173 20.93 1.54 19.30
CA ALA A 173 22.08 1.73 18.42
C ALA A 173 22.44 0.47 17.60
N THR A 174 22.01 -0.71 18.06
CA THR A 174 22.26 -2.00 17.40
C THR A 174 20.99 -2.64 16.85
N GLY A 175 19.84 -1.98 16.99
CA GLY A 175 18.52 -2.54 16.66
C GLY A 175 18.03 -3.62 17.64
N GLY A 176 18.65 -3.72 18.82
CA GLY A 176 18.20 -4.61 19.89
C GLY A 176 16.76 -4.28 20.31
N GLY A 177 15.90 -5.29 20.35
CA GLY A 177 14.47 -5.15 20.67
C GLY A 177 13.56 -4.89 19.46
N TYR A 178 14.12 -4.60 18.28
CA TYR A 178 13.35 -4.44 17.05
C TYR A 178 12.88 -5.81 16.53
N GLN A 179 11.69 -5.85 15.95
CA GLN A 179 11.09 -7.03 15.34
C GLN A 179 10.83 -6.81 13.85
N ALA A 180 10.89 -7.88 13.07
CA ALA A 180 10.63 -7.79 11.64
C ALA A 180 9.23 -7.21 11.39
N GLY A 181 9.16 -6.11 10.65
CA GLY A 181 7.95 -5.34 10.42
C GLY A 181 7.83 -4.05 11.23
N ASP A 182 8.64 -3.84 12.27
CA ASP A 182 8.67 -2.54 12.96
C ASP A 182 8.95 -1.42 11.95
N LEU A 183 8.22 -0.31 12.06
CA LEU A 183 8.44 0.87 11.25
C LEU A 183 9.59 1.67 11.84
N LEU A 184 10.62 1.92 11.04
CA LEU A 184 11.68 2.88 11.35
C LEU A 184 11.33 4.21 10.68
N CYS A 185 11.17 5.26 11.48
CA CYS A 185 10.76 6.58 11.03
C CYS A 185 11.95 7.53 11.10
N PHE A 186 12.23 8.21 9.98
CA PHE A 186 13.38 9.09 9.82
C PHE A 186 12.93 10.53 9.63
N ALA A 187 13.59 11.48 10.28
CA ALA A 187 13.29 12.90 10.20
C ALA A 187 14.44 13.71 9.62
N ASP A 188 14.09 14.72 8.81
CA ASP A 188 15.00 15.79 8.43
C ASP A 188 14.56 17.07 9.17
N GLY A 189 15.33 17.44 10.21
CA GLY A 189 14.90 18.41 11.21
C GLY A 189 13.70 17.90 12.03
N HIS A 190 12.62 18.68 12.08
CA HIS A 190 11.41 18.33 12.86
C HIS A 190 10.33 17.59 12.06
N ARG A 191 10.60 17.23 10.80
CA ARG A 191 9.60 16.61 9.92
C ARG A 191 10.04 15.20 9.54
N ILE A 192 9.13 14.24 9.68
CA ILE A 192 9.33 12.89 9.15
C ILE A 192 9.49 12.99 7.63
N SER A 193 10.62 12.51 7.14
CA SER A 193 11.00 12.55 5.73
C SER A 193 10.98 11.16 5.08
N HIS A 194 11.07 10.09 5.89
CA HIS A 194 11.13 8.72 5.37
C HIS A 194 10.61 7.70 6.38
N VAL A 195 10.17 6.54 5.88
CA VAL A 195 9.79 5.38 6.69
C VAL A 195 10.29 4.10 6.02
N ALA A 196 10.69 3.12 6.83
CA ALA A 196 11.17 1.81 6.39
C ALA A 196 10.62 0.69 7.28
N LEU A 197 10.61 -0.54 6.76
CA LEU A 197 10.34 -1.76 7.54
C LEU A 197 11.66 -2.34 8.04
N TRP A 198 11.76 -2.62 9.33
CA TRP A 198 12.84 -3.45 9.86
C TRP A 198 12.72 -4.87 9.32
N SER A 199 13.80 -5.43 8.77
CA SER A 199 13.82 -6.83 8.30
C SER A 199 14.60 -7.78 9.20
N GLY A 200 15.23 -7.27 10.26
CA GLY A 200 16.11 -8.05 11.13
C GLY A 200 17.57 -7.97 10.69
N ALA A 201 18.46 -8.43 11.57
CA ALA A 201 19.90 -8.51 11.31
C ALA A 201 20.53 -7.21 10.75
N GLY A 202 20.12 -6.05 11.27
CA GLY A 202 20.66 -4.76 10.83
C GLY A 202 20.05 -4.21 9.54
N ARG A 203 19.08 -4.89 8.93
CA ARG A 203 18.56 -4.53 7.61
C ARG A 203 17.21 -3.85 7.66
N ILE A 204 16.98 -3.02 6.66
CA ILE A 204 15.70 -2.39 6.37
C ILE A 204 15.21 -2.75 4.97
N VAL A 205 13.90 -2.67 4.76
CA VAL A 205 13.23 -2.69 3.45
C VAL A 205 12.46 -1.38 3.30
N HIS A 206 12.68 -0.67 2.21
CA HIS A 206 12.02 0.62 1.96
C HIS A 206 11.86 0.90 0.46
N SER A 207 11.04 1.89 0.11
CA SER A 207 11.09 2.53 -1.21
C SER A 207 11.79 3.87 -1.08
N ALA A 208 12.98 4.02 -1.66
CA ALA A 208 13.81 5.21 -1.47
C ALA A 208 14.18 5.85 -2.81
N LEU A 209 14.02 7.17 -2.89
CA LEU A 209 14.37 7.96 -4.08
C LEU A 209 15.86 7.79 -4.46
N SER A 210 16.76 7.78 -3.47
CA SER A 210 18.21 7.59 -3.66
C SER A 210 18.58 6.19 -4.18
N ARG A 211 17.65 5.24 -4.12
CA ARG A 211 17.79 3.86 -4.61
C ARG A 211 16.98 3.61 -5.88
N GLY A 212 16.24 4.61 -6.35
CA GLY A 212 15.34 4.49 -7.50
C GLY A 212 14.06 3.69 -7.25
N GLY A 213 13.81 3.23 -6.01
CA GLY A 213 12.65 2.39 -5.72
C GLY A 213 12.82 1.48 -4.51
N VAL A 214 12.12 0.35 -4.55
CA VAL A 214 12.07 -0.63 -3.45
C VAL A 214 13.34 -1.47 -3.41
N THR A 215 14.00 -1.46 -2.25
CA THR A 215 15.24 -2.22 -2.01
C THR A 215 15.39 -2.62 -0.54
N SER A 216 16.43 -3.41 -0.24
CA SER A 216 16.91 -3.67 1.11
C SER A 216 18.32 -3.12 1.33
N ASP A 217 18.47 -2.31 2.37
CA ASP A 217 19.75 -1.73 2.78
C ASP A 217 20.18 -2.28 4.15
N ASP A 218 21.49 -2.39 4.35
CA ASP A 218 22.09 -2.59 5.68
C ASP A 218 22.18 -1.24 6.39
N LEU A 219 21.41 -1.08 7.46
CA LEU A 219 21.33 0.15 8.25
C LEU A 219 22.61 0.42 9.04
N PHE A 220 23.43 -0.60 9.33
CA PHE A 220 24.66 -0.47 10.12
C PHE A 220 25.93 -0.49 9.28
N ALA A 221 25.82 -0.64 7.96
CA ALA A 221 26.96 -0.55 7.05
C ALA A 221 27.76 0.76 7.24
N ASP A 222 29.06 0.68 6.98
CA ASP A 222 29.96 1.83 6.99
C ASP A 222 29.91 2.61 5.67
N THR A 223 28.73 3.13 5.35
CA THR A 223 28.49 3.97 4.16
C THR A 223 27.92 5.33 4.56
N PRO A 224 28.16 6.41 3.78
CA PRO A 224 27.57 7.72 4.05
C PRO A 224 26.04 7.68 4.15
N THR A 225 25.38 6.89 3.29
CA THR A 225 23.92 6.73 3.29
C THR A 225 23.42 6.07 4.57
N ALA A 226 24.04 4.97 5.01
CA ALA A 226 23.64 4.28 6.22
C ALA A 226 23.91 5.14 7.47
N LYS A 227 25.04 5.87 7.51
CA LYS A 227 25.33 6.85 8.59
C LYS A 227 24.23 7.91 8.69
N ARG A 228 23.88 8.55 7.58
CA ARG A 228 22.81 9.55 7.53
C ARG A 228 21.46 8.97 7.99
N LEU A 229 21.10 7.77 7.54
CA LEU A 229 19.85 7.13 7.99
C LEU A 229 19.84 6.89 9.50
N ARG A 230 20.96 6.48 10.10
CA ARG A 230 21.06 6.31 11.57
C ARG A 230 20.94 7.63 12.32
N GLU A 231 21.55 8.69 11.81
CA GLU A 231 21.42 10.04 12.38
C GLU A 231 19.98 10.57 12.32
N TYR A 232 19.24 10.19 11.28
CA TYR A 232 17.88 10.68 11.04
C TYR A 232 16.82 9.81 11.70
N LEU A 233 17.18 8.63 12.25
CA LEU A 233 16.23 7.74 12.90
C LEU A 233 15.73 8.35 14.21
N VAL A 234 14.44 8.69 14.27
CA VAL A 234 13.82 9.38 15.41
C VAL A 234 12.78 8.54 16.14
N ALA A 235 12.21 7.52 15.51
CA ALA A 235 11.22 6.66 16.15
C ALA A 235 11.19 5.26 15.55
N VAL A 236 10.81 4.30 16.40
CA VAL A 236 10.47 2.94 15.98
C VAL A 236 9.08 2.59 16.47
N ARG A 237 8.23 2.11 15.56
CA ARG A 237 6.83 1.76 15.84
C ARG A 237 6.55 0.30 15.56
N ARG A 238 5.96 -0.38 16.54
CA ARG A 238 5.42 -1.73 16.38
C ARG A 238 3.93 -1.68 16.15
N LEU A 239 3.51 -2.18 15.00
CA LEU A 239 2.10 -2.30 14.66
C LEU A 239 1.54 -3.60 15.22
N GLY A 240 0.28 -3.56 15.68
CA GLY A 240 -0.43 -4.77 16.09
C GLY A 240 -0.91 -5.53 14.86
N GLY A 241 -0.60 -6.82 14.79
CA GLY A 241 -0.97 -7.70 13.68
C GLY A 241 -0.80 -9.17 14.06
#